data_AF-A0AAW0USK9-F1
#
_entry.id   AF-A0AAW0USK9-F1
#
_cell.length_a   1.000
_cell.length_b   1.000
_cell.length_c   1.000
_cell.angle_alpha   90.00
_cell.angle_beta   90.00
_cell.angle_gamma   90.00
#
_symmetry.space_group_name_H-M   'P 1'
#
loop_
_entity.id
_entity.type
_entity.pdbx_description
1 polymer ?
#
loop_
_entity_poly.entity_id
_entity_poly.type
_entity_poly.pdbx_seq_one_letter_code
_entity_poly.pdbx_strand_id
1 'polypeptide(L)'
;MPKLTIHVGVSGISETLVLEQLAHNTGYMRKDNCGCVPKNGMCYTDGSDVIQSSIRMDLISSTVNKATCVKLPCVKSTDPGRFLCDFTYYLSLVEDKCRSAFIHVPMLHMFTAEEIAAALAIAIKEMSTILLSSLRFSVSKSSTLAWRIPTFSASAFASAGFMFMVTISVLSIATLPCKLTTSFTFEP
;
A
#
# COMPACT_ATOMS: atom_id res chain seq x y z
N MET A 1 -11.53 -1.69 -10.21
CA MET A 1 -10.84 -1.60 -8.91
C MET A 1 -9.42 -2.16 -9.07
N PRO A 2 -8.37 -1.53 -8.50
CA PRO A 2 -7.01 -2.05 -8.54
C PRO A 2 -6.91 -3.50 -8.01
N LYS A 3 -5.92 -4.25 -8.47
CA LYS A 3 -5.65 -5.61 -7.95
C LYS A 3 -4.97 -5.57 -6.58
N LEU A 4 -4.24 -4.49 -6.30
CA LEU A 4 -3.56 -4.19 -5.06
C LEU A 4 -3.39 -2.66 -4.98
N THR A 5 -3.75 -2.06 -3.86
CA THR A 5 -3.57 -0.65 -3.53
C THR A 5 -2.56 -0.56 -2.40
N ILE A 6 -1.45 0.15 -2.63
CA ILE A 6 -0.41 0.35 -1.62
C ILE A 6 -0.22 1.84 -1.42
N HIS A 7 -0.46 2.27 -0.19
CA HIS A 7 -0.16 3.62 0.27
C HIS A 7 1.23 3.65 0.88
N VAL A 8 2.01 4.66 0.53
CA VAL A 8 3.35 4.86 1.08
C VAL A 8 3.41 6.22 1.75
N GLY A 9 3.70 6.23 3.05
CA GLY A 9 3.88 7.44 3.85
C GLY A 9 5.29 7.54 4.40
N VAL A 10 5.80 8.76 4.59
CA VAL A 10 7.08 8.96 5.27
C VAL A 10 6.84 9.01 6.78
N SER A 11 7.55 8.19 7.55
CA SER A 11 7.56 8.30 9.01
C SER A 11 8.74 9.16 9.46
N GLY A 12 8.45 10.19 10.25
CA GLY A 12 9.48 11.10 10.73
C GLY A 12 10.35 10.56 11.87
N ILE A 13 10.03 9.36 12.37
CA ILE A 13 10.69 8.74 13.53
C ILE A 13 11.14 7.29 13.27
N SER A 14 10.79 6.72 12.11
CA SER A 14 11.15 5.33 11.82
C SER A 14 12.50 5.24 11.13
N GLU A 15 13.36 4.37 11.65
CA GLU A 15 14.61 3.92 11.02
C GLU A 15 14.40 2.61 10.24
N THR A 16 13.15 2.22 10.01
CA THR A 16 12.76 0.94 9.40
C THR A 16 11.64 1.11 8.40
N LEU A 17 11.50 0.14 7.49
CA LEU A 17 10.31 -0.02 6.68
C LEU A 17 9.19 -0.62 7.56
N VAL A 18 8.10 0.10 7.76
CA VAL A 18 7.02 -0.34 8.64
C VAL A 18 5.81 -0.74 7.81
N LEU A 19 5.37 -1.99 7.94
CA LEU A 19 4.20 -2.54 7.27
C LEU A 19 3.00 -2.54 8.22
N GLU A 20 1.99 -1.74 7.92
CA GLU A 20 0.87 -1.51 8.83
C GLU A 20 -0.19 -2.61 8.70
N GLN A 21 -0.44 -3.35 9.78
CA GLN A 21 -1.41 -4.44 9.81
C GLN A 21 -2.83 -3.96 10.12
N LEU A 22 -2.96 -2.88 10.91
CA LEU A 22 -4.22 -2.32 11.39
C LEU A 22 -4.37 -0.86 10.98
N ALA A 23 -5.61 -0.39 10.89
CA ALA A 23 -5.96 1.03 10.82
C ALA A 23 -7.08 1.36 11.81
N HIS A 24 -7.15 2.61 12.28
CA HIS A 24 -8.10 3.03 13.32
C HIS A 24 -9.13 4.02 12.79
N ASN A 25 -10.38 3.88 13.24
CA ASN A 25 -11.46 4.77 12.83
C ASN A 25 -11.49 6.09 13.62
N THR A 26 -10.79 6.18 14.77
CA THR A 26 -10.95 7.29 15.72
C THR A 26 -9.60 7.81 16.26
N GLY A 27 -9.64 8.95 16.93
CA GLY A 27 -8.47 9.56 17.59
C GLY A 27 -7.79 10.67 16.78
N TYR A 28 -8.43 11.13 15.71
CA TYR A 28 -7.89 12.14 14.80
C TYR A 28 -8.05 13.56 15.36
N MET A 29 -7.08 13.98 16.18
CA MET A 29 -7.05 15.31 16.81
C MET A 29 -6.02 16.26 16.18
N ARG A 30 -5.09 15.73 15.38
CA ARG A 30 -4.03 16.51 14.75
C ARG A 30 -4.55 17.20 13.50
N LYS A 31 -4.39 18.52 13.44
CA LYS A 31 -4.74 19.32 12.26
C LYS A 31 -3.87 18.96 11.05
N ASP A 32 -4.51 18.87 9.89
CA ASP A 32 -3.83 18.74 8.60
C ASP A 32 -3.22 20.07 8.12
N ASN A 33 -2.68 20.09 6.90
CA ASN A 33 -2.07 21.27 6.30
C ASN A 33 -3.06 22.43 6.08
N CYS A 34 -4.37 22.15 6.08
CA CYS A 34 -5.44 23.13 5.99
C CYS A 34 -5.96 23.56 7.37
N GLY A 35 -5.40 23.04 8.46
CA GLY A 35 -5.87 23.31 9.82
C GLY A 35 -7.12 22.52 10.21
N CYS A 36 -7.50 21.53 9.41
CA CYS A 36 -8.73 20.75 9.55
C CYS A 36 -8.51 19.45 10.33
N VAL A 37 -9.57 18.96 10.96
CA VAL A 37 -9.66 17.61 11.55
C VAL A 37 -10.95 16.94 11.08
N PRO A 38 -11.00 15.59 11.02
CA PRO A 38 -12.24 14.89 10.70
C PRO A 38 -13.36 15.25 11.69
N LYS A 39 -14.60 15.27 11.20
CA LYS A 39 -15.77 15.49 12.07
C LYS A 39 -15.78 14.43 13.17
N ASN A 40 -15.96 14.86 14.42
CA ASN A 40 -15.91 14.00 15.61
C ASN A 40 -14.59 13.24 15.80
N GLY A 41 -13.51 13.61 15.08
CA GLY A 41 -12.23 12.91 15.13
C GLY A 41 -12.30 11.46 14.62
N MET A 42 -13.15 11.18 13.64
CA MET A 42 -13.35 9.84 13.07
C MET A 42 -13.30 9.79 11.53
N CYS A 43 -12.90 8.64 10.97
CA CYS A 43 -12.84 8.42 9.51
C CYS A 43 -14.22 8.19 8.89
N TYR A 44 -14.96 7.24 9.45
CA TYR A 44 -16.19 6.70 8.87
C TYR A 44 -17.23 6.53 9.98
N THR A 45 -18.32 7.28 9.88
CA THR A 45 -19.44 7.17 10.83
C THR A 45 -19.99 5.74 10.82
N ASP A 46 -20.21 5.17 12.00
CA ASP A 46 -20.67 3.80 12.20
C ASP A 46 -19.72 2.70 11.67
N GLY A 47 -18.47 3.04 11.36
CA GLY A 47 -17.42 2.07 11.01
C GLY A 47 -16.81 1.39 12.24
N SER A 48 -16.26 0.18 12.04
CA SER A 48 -15.54 -0.56 13.09
C SER A 48 -14.36 0.23 13.66
N ASP A 49 -14.13 0.21 14.97
CA ASP A 49 -13.04 0.96 15.60
C ASP A 49 -11.66 0.69 14.99
N VAL A 50 -11.43 -0.56 14.59
CA VAL A 50 -10.19 -1.02 13.97
C VAL A 50 -10.52 -1.94 12.81
N ILE A 51 -9.79 -1.79 11.70
CA ILE A 51 -9.80 -2.76 10.60
C ILE A 51 -8.41 -3.37 10.45
N GLN A 52 -8.37 -4.70 10.38
CA GLN A 52 -7.16 -5.45 10.09
C GLN A 52 -7.08 -5.80 8.59
N SER A 53 -5.95 -5.51 7.95
CA SER A 53 -5.68 -5.99 6.59
C SER A 53 -5.63 -7.52 6.55
N SER A 54 -6.14 -8.10 5.47
CA SER A 54 -6.04 -9.56 5.24
C SER A 54 -4.66 -9.95 4.69
N ILE A 55 -3.87 -8.97 4.25
CA ILE A 55 -2.48 -9.17 3.85
C ILE A 55 -1.65 -9.39 5.12
N ARG A 56 -0.90 -10.50 5.16
CA ARG A 56 -0.09 -10.93 6.30
C ARG A 56 1.26 -10.20 6.31
N MET A 57 1.28 -9.04 6.98
CA MET A 57 2.46 -8.16 7.03
C MET A 57 3.66 -8.79 7.74
N ASP A 58 3.41 -9.72 8.66
CA ASP A 58 4.47 -10.51 9.31
C ASP A 58 5.25 -11.37 8.30
N LEU A 59 4.56 -12.04 7.37
CA LEU A 59 5.21 -12.84 6.33
C LEU A 59 6.06 -11.97 5.41
N ILE A 60 5.51 -10.82 5.00
CA ILE A 60 6.19 -9.88 4.10
C ILE A 60 7.42 -9.28 4.77
N SER A 61 7.31 -8.84 6.03
CA SER A 61 8.46 -8.34 6.79
C SER A 61 9.57 -9.39 6.94
N SER A 62 9.20 -10.66 7.16
CA SER A 62 10.15 -11.77 7.22
C SER A 62 10.88 -11.96 5.88
N THR A 63 10.14 -11.88 4.76
CA THR A 63 10.72 -11.98 3.42
C THR A 63 11.70 -10.84 3.13
N VAL A 64 11.33 -9.59 3.47
CA VAL A 64 12.22 -8.43 3.29
C VAL A 64 13.49 -8.59 4.14
N ASN A 65 13.36 -8.97 5.42
CA ASN A 65 14.51 -9.12 6.33
C ASN A 65 15.44 -10.28 5.97
N LYS A 66 14.97 -11.28 5.22
CA LYS A 66 15.80 -12.39 4.71
C LYS A 66 16.55 -12.03 3.43
N ALA A 67 16.17 -10.95 2.75
CA ALA A 67 16.82 -10.57 1.50
C ALA A 67 18.21 -9.98 1.77
N THR A 68 19.26 -10.66 1.31
CA THR A 68 20.64 -10.23 1.53
C THR A 68 21.05 -8.99 0.73
N CYS A 69 20.25 -8.59 -0.25
CA CYS A 69 20.49 -7.42 -1.10
C CYS A 69 19.96 -6.10 -0.53
N VAL A 70 19.29 -6.11 0.62
CA VAL A 70 18.72 -4.92 1.26
C VAL A 70 19.14 -4.89 2.73
N LYS A 71 19.55 -3.71 3.21
CA LYS A 71 19.99 -3.51 4.61
C LYS A 71 18.92 -2.84 5.48
N LEU A 72 17.93 -2.18 4.87
CA LEU A 72 16.84 -1.51 5.56
C LEU A 72 15.98 -2.55 6.32
N PRO A 73 15.94 -2.52 7.67
CA PRO A 73 15.10 -3.45 8.41
C PRO A 73 13.62 -3.19 8.13
N CYS A 74 12.82 -4.26 8.17
CA CYS A 74 11.39 -4.21 7.91
C CYS A 74 10.61 -4.82 9.08
N VAL A 75 9.58 -4.14 9.55
CA VAL A 75 8.78 -4.57 10.71
C VAL A 75 7.30 -4.47 10.42
N LYS A 76 6.51 -5.38 11.02
CA LYS A 76 5.06 -5.22 11.11
C LYS A 76 4.72 -4.24 12.23
N SER A 77 3.82 -3.30 11.96
CA SER A 77 3.20 -2.43 12.96
C SER A 77 1.69 -2.67 13.03
N THR A 78 1.10 -2.28 14.15
CA THR A 78 -0.35 -2.26 14.38
C THR A 78 -0.84 -0.84 14.70
N ASP A 79 0.01 0.17 14.58
CA ASP A 79 -0.28 1.56 14.87
C ASP A 79 0.32 2.48 13.80
N PRO A 80 -0.44 2.77 12.73
CA PRO A 80 -0.05 3.72 11.67
C PRO A 80 -0.10 5.19 12.12
N GLY A 81 -0.31 5.47 13.41
CA GLY A 81 -0.58 6.80 13.93
C GLY A 81 -2.05 7.20 13.78
N ARG A 82 -2.40 8.45 14.10
CA ARG A 82 -3.78 8.99 14.02
C ARG A 82 -3.76 10.31 13.24
N PHE A 83 -3.24 10.24 12.01
CA PHE A 83 -3.13 11.36 11.07
C PHE A 83 -3.51 10.90 9.65
N LEU A 84 -3.08 11.61 8.60
CA LEU A 84 -3.47 11.31 7.22
C LEU A 84 -3.08 9.90 6.75
N CYS A 85 -1.98 9.34 7.24
CA CYS A 85 -1.55 7.98 6.92
C CYS A 85 -2.61 6.93 7.33
N ASP A 86 -2.96 6.90 8.62
CA ASP A 86 -4.00 6.02 9.14
C ASP A 86 -5.37 6.32 8.53
N PHE A 87 -5.70 7.61 8.36
CA PHE A 87 -7.00 8.01 7.82
C PHE A 87 -7.24 7.45 6.41
N THR A 88 -6.28 7.63 5.51
CA THR A 88 -6.38 7.14 4.13
C THR A 88 -6.30 5.62 4.06
N TYR A 89 -5.50 5.01 4.94
CA TYR A 89 -5.42 3.56 5.04
C TYR A 89 -6.75 2.94 5.49
N TYR A 90 -7.35 3.48 6.56
CA TYR A 90 -8.62 3.03 7.11
C TYR A 90 -9.71 3.05 6.04
N LEU A 91 -9.87 4.17 5.32
CA LEU A 91 -10.84 4.26 4.23
C LEU A 91 -10.59 3.21 3.14
N SER A 92 -9.34 2.93 2.80
CA SER A 92 -8.99 1.90 1.81
C SER A 92 -9.26 0.48 2.30
N LEU A 93 -9.18 0.24 3.61
CA LEU A 93 -9.55 -1.04 4.22
C LEU A 93 -11.06 -1.23 4.32
N VAL A 94 -11.84 -0.15 4.50
CA VAL A 94 -13.31 -0.17 4.39
C VAL A 94 -13.72 -0.63 2.98
N GLU A 95 -13.07 -0.08 1.95
CA GLU A 95 -13.33 -0.46 0.56
C GLU A 95 -12.92 -1.91 0.26
N ASP A 96 -11.68 -2.28 0.60
CA ASP A 96 -11.21 -3.67 0.41
C ASP A 96 -10.00 -4.02 1.30
N LYS A 97 -10.27 -4.60 2.46
CA LYS A 97 -9.21 -5.10 3.37
C LYS A 97 -8.36 -6.25 2.81
N CYS A 98 -8.76 -6.88 1.71
CA CYS A 98 -7.99 -7.95 1.08
C CYS A 98 -6.98 -7.40 0.06
N ARG A 99 -7.12 -6.16 -0.40
CA ARG A 99 -6.28 -5.58 -1.45
C ARG A 99 -5.65 -4.24 -1.08
N SER A 100 -5.83 -3.78 0.15
CA SER A 100 -5.27 -2.52 0.63
C SER A 100 -4.15 -2.76 1.65
N ALA A 101 -3.05 -2.03 1.48
CA ALA A 101 -1.88 -2.04 2.36
C ALA A 101 -1.35 -0.62 2.57
N PHE A 102 -0.66 -0.41 3.70
CA PHE A 102 0.07 0.82 3.98
C PHE A 102 1.49 0.49 4.44
N ILE A 103 2.45 1.26 3.94
CA ILE A 103 3.87 1.14 4.27
C ILE A 103 4.39 2.51 4.71
N HIS A 104 4.97 2.61 5.91
CA HIS A 104 5.80 3.76 6.24
C HIS A 104 7.26 3.51 5.86
N VAL A 105 7.87 4.49 5.18
CA VAL A 105 9.30 4.51 4.85
C VAL A 105 10.06 5.47 5.77
N PRO A 106 11.35 5.21 6.04
CA PRO A 106 12.21 6.14 6.76
C PRO A 106 12.48 7.40 5.94
N MET A 107 13.02 8.43 6.58
CA MET A 107 13.50 9.62 5.89
C MET A 107 14.78 9.36 5.07
N LEU A 108 14.96 10.12 3.98
CA LEU A 108 16.11 9.99 3.08
C LEU A 108 17.48 10.35 3.69
N HIS A 109 17.52 10.97 4.87
CA HIS A 109 18.78 11.21 5.58
C HIS A 109 19.28 9.97 6.32
N MET A 110 18.42 8.98 6.56
CA MET A 110 18.78 7.71 7.21
C MET A 110 19.14 6.60 6.21
N PHE A 111 18.50 6.60 5.04
CA PHE A 111 18.70 5.63 3.97
C PHE A 111 18.59 6.30 2.61
N THR A 112 19.31 5.80 1.60
CA THR A 112 19.19 6.36 0.25
C THR A 112 17.86 6.00 -0.40
N ALA A 113 17.45 6.77 -1.41
CA ALA A 113 16.24 6.47 -2.18
C ALA A 113 16.31 5.07 -2.82
N GLU A 114 17.50 4.64 -3.24
CA GLU A 114 17.74 3.32 -3.83
C GLU A 114 17.57 2.20 -2.80
N GLU A 115 18.07 2.39 -1.57
CA GLU A 115 17.91 1.42 -0.48
C GLU A 115 16.44 1.25 -0.09
N ILE A 116 15.72 2.36 0.05
CA ILE A 116 14.28 2.35 0.34
C ILE A 116 13.50 1.73 -0.82
N ALA A 117 13.80 2.10 -2.07
CA ALA A 117 13.14 1.57 -3.25
C ALA A 117 13.36 0.07 -3.42
N ALA A 118 14.57 -0.43 -3.13
CA ALA A 118 14.88 -1.85 -3.17
C ALA A 118 14.08 -2.63 -2.12
N ALA A 119 14.00 -2.13 -0.89
CA ALA A 119 13.20 -2.73 0.18
C ALA A 119 11.70 -2.75 -0.17
N LEU A 120 11.17 -1.61 -0.65
CA LEU A 120 9.78 -1.49 -1.11
C LEU A 120 9.48 -2.46 -2.24
N ALA A 121 10.35 -2.57 -3.24
CA ALA A 121 10.13 -3.46 -4.38
C ALA A 121 9.98 -4.93 -3.93
N ILE A 122 10.76 -5.37 -2.94
CA ILE A 122 10.64 -6.72 -2.36
C ILE A 122 9.29 -6.87 -1.65
N ALA A 123 8.91 -5.90 -0.79
CA ALA A 123 7.64 -5.94 -0.07
C ALA A 123 6.43 -5.99 -1.03
N ILE A 124 6.43 -5.13 -2.05
CA ILE A 124 5.39 -5.02 -3.07
C ILE A 124 5.28 -6.31 -3.88
N LYS A 125 6.41 -6.90 -4.28
CA LYS A 125 6.45 -8.17 -5.03
C LYS A 125 5.88 -9.31 -4.20
N GLU A 126 6.21 -9.36 -2.91
CA GLU A 126 5.70 -10.39 -2.00
C GLU A 126 4.19 -10.23 -1.77
N MET A 127 3.71 -9.01 -1.50
CA MET A 127 2.27 -8.70 -1.40
C MET A 127 1.52 -9.16 -2.66
N SER A 128 2.05 -8.82 -3.84
CA SER A 128 1.47 -9.21 -5.13
C SER A 128 1.43 -10.73 -5.29
N THR A 129 2.47 -11.45 -4.85
CA THR A 129 2.56 -12.90 -4.94
C THR A 129 1.51 -13.58 -4.05
N ILE A 130 1.33 -13.10 -2.82
CA ILE A 130 0.31 -13.58 -1.86
C ILE A 130 -1.11 -13.36 -2.41
N LEU A 131 -1.36 -12.20 -3.03
CA LEU A 131 -2.68 -11.93 -3.62
C LEU A 131 -2.97 -12.80 -4.84
N LEU A 132 -1.99 -12.95 -5.73
CA LEU A 132 -2.16 -13.77 -6.93
C LEU A 132 -2.32 -15.27 -6.60
N SER A 133 -1.64 -15.79 -5.58
CA SER A 133 -1.82 -17.17 -5.14
C SER A 133 -3.23 -17.40 -4.57
N SER A 134 -3.75 -16.44 -3.82
CA SER A 134 -5.11 -16.47 -3.28
C SER A 134 -6.17 -16.43 -4.39
N LEU A 135 -5.93 -15.65 -5.46
CA LEU A 135 -6.82 -15.61 -6.63
C LEU A 135 -6.79 -16.90 -7.45
N ARG A 136 -5.62 -17.57 -7.55
CA ARG A 136 -5.50 -18.85 -8.27
C ARG A 136 -6.25 -19.98 -7.56
N PHE A 137 -6.34 -19.94 -6.24
CA PHE A 137 -7.13 -20.92 -5.48
C PHE A 137 -8.65 -20.73 -5.72
N SER A 138 -9.11 -19.48 -5.83
CA SER A 138 -10.51 -19.15 -6.12
C SER A 138 -10.94 -19.51 -7.55
N VAL A 139 -10.01 -19.69 -8.49
CA VAL A 139 -10.29 -20.21 -9.84
C VAL A 139 -10.12 -21.73 -9.84
N SER A 140 -11.03 -22.45 -9.18
CA SER A 140 -11.24 -23.87 -9.43
C SER A 140 -12.73 -24.22 -9.41
N LYS A 141 -13.17 -24.86 -10.50
CA LYS A 141 -14.53 -25.28 -10.91
C LYS A 141 -15.61 -24.18 -10.98
N SER A 142 -15.67 -23.49 -12.12
CA SER A 142 -16.97 -23.18 -12.74
C SER A 142 -16.86 -23.24 -14.26
N SER A 143 -17.80 -23.96 -14.86
CA SER A 143 -17.90 -24.30 -16.28
C SER A 143 -17.92 -23.09 -17.20
N THR A 144 -17.28 -23.25 -18.35
CA THR A 144 -17.24 -22.33 -19.49
C THR A 144 -18.61 -21.76 -19.87
N LEU A 145 -18.76 -20.43 -19.81
CA LEU A 145 -19.63 -19.68 -20.71
C LEU A 145 -19.12 -18.24 -20.88
N ALA A 146 -18.84 -17.90 -22.13
CA ALA A 146 -18.29 -16.64 -22.57
C ALA A 146 -19.31 -15.50 -22.47
N TRP A 147 -18.89 -14.35 -21.95
CA TRP A 147 -19.62 -13.09 -22.11
C TRP A 147 -18.71 -11.97 -22.61
N ARG A 148 -19.25 -11.24 -23.60
CA ARG A 148 -18.66 -10.10 -24.31
C ARG A 148 -18.52 -8.87 -23.42
N ILE A 149 -17.48 -8.07 -23.69
CA ILE A 149 -17.11 -6.83 -23.01
C ILE A 149 -17.87 -5.64 -23.63
N PRO A 150 -18.52 -4.77 -22.84
CA PRO A 150 -18.80 -3.39 -23.25
C PRO A 150 -17.67 -2.46 -22.78
N THR A 151 -17.20 -1.62 -23.70
CA THR A 151 -16.26 -0.52 -23.46
C THR A 151 -16.92 0.61 -22.67
N PHE A 152 -16.21 1.24 -21.73
CA PHE A 152 -16.60 2.55 -21.19
C PHE A 152 -15.42 3.50 -21.03
N SER A 153 -15.72 4.77 -21.27
CA SER A 153 -14.84 5.94 -21.37
C SER A 153 -14.39 6.47 -20.00
N ALA A 154 -13.21 7.10 -19.95
CA ALA A 154 -12.62 7.69 -18.76
C ALA A 154 -12.83 9.22 -18.71
N SER A 155 -13.15 9.76 -17.53
CA SER A 155 -12.98 11.18 -17.23
C SER A 155 -12.41 11.37 -15.82
N ALA A 156 -11.56 12.39 -15.73
CA ALA A 156 -10.58 12.73 -14.70
C ALA A 156 -11.15 13.19 -13.35
N PHE A 157 -10.29 13.24 -12.31
CA PHE A 157 -10.21 14.36 -11.35
C PHE A 157 -8.83 14.38 -10.65
N ALA A 158 -8.37 15.59 -10.35
CA ALA A 158 -7.01 15.95 -9.95
C ALA A 158 -6.90 16.47 -8.50
N SER A 159 -5.65 16.49 -8.02
CA SER A 159 -5.05 17.31 -6.93
C SER A 159 -5.27 16.91 -5.45
N ALA A 160 -4.17 16.55 -4.76
CA ALA A 160 -3.51 17.35 -3.70
C ALA A 160 -2.67 16.47 -2.73
N GLY A 161 -1.44 16.89 -2.43
CA GLY A 161 -0.60 16.39 -1.33
C GLY A 161 0.24 15.15 -1.68
N PHE A 162 1.55 15.20 -1.43
CA PHE A 162 2.48 14.10 -1.71
C PHE A 162 2.18 12.87 -0.84
N MET A 163 1.21 12.07 -1.27
CA MET A 163 1.09 10.65 -0.97
C MET A 163 1.16 9.94 -2.31
N PHE A 164 2.23 9.17 -2.54
CA PHE A 164 2.31 8.37 -3.76
C PHE A 164 1.39 7.16 -3.61
N MET A 165 0.21 7.23 -4.22
CA MET A 165 -0.63 6.04 -4.41
C MET A 165 -0.04 5.21 -5.55
N VAL A 166 0.74 4.18 -5.21
CA VAL A 166 1.25 3.26 -6.22
C VAL A 166 0.10 2.32 -6.59
N THR A 167 -0.59 2.63 -7.69
CA THR A 167 -1.58 1.73 -8.28
C THR A 167 -0.86 0.74 -9.19
N ILE A 168 -0.64 -0.49 -8.73
CA ILE A 168 -0.07 -1.54 -9.60
C ILE A 168 -1.20 -2.24 -10.34
N SER A 169 -1.48 -1.73 -11.55
CA SER A 169 -2.25 -2.47 -12.54
C SER A 169 -1.35 -3.56 -13.12
N VAL A 170 -1.33 -4.74 -12.50
CA VAL A 170 -0.60 -5.91 -13.06
C VAL A 170 -1.30 -6.32 -14.36
N LEU A 171 -0.84 -5.76 -15.49
CA LEU A 171 -1.11 -6.28 -16.83
C LEU A 171 -0.36 -7.61 -16.97
N SER A 172 -1.01 -8.56 -17.64
CA SER A 172 -0.63 -9.96 -17.76
C SER A 172 0.88 -10.19 -17.99
N ILE A 173 1.49 -11.02 -17.13
CA ILE A 173 2.83 -11.57 -17.36
C ILE A 173 2.71 -12.56 -18.52
N ALA A 174 3.09 -12.11 -19.71
CA ALA A 174 3.54 -12.98 -20.79
C ALA A 174 4.76 -12.31 -21.43
N THR A 175 5.93 -12.88 -21.12
CA THR A 175 7.21 -12.81 -21.86
C THR A 175 7.68 -11.44 -22.35
N LEU A 176 8.80 -10.93 -21.79
CA LEU A 176 9.93 -10.34 -22.53
C LEU A 176 11.11 -10.06 -21.55
N PRO A 177 12.36 -10.06 -22.03
CA PRO A 177 13.56 -10.21 -21.20
C PRO A 177 14.08 -8.89 -20.63
N CYS A 178 14.81 -9.05 -19.52
CA CYS A 178 15.77 -8.14 -18.89
C CYS A 178 16.23 -6.92 -19.73
N LYS A 179 15.76 -5.73 -19.33
CA LYS A 179 16.48 -4.44 -19.24
C LYS A 179 15.45 -3.32 -19.09
N LEU A 180 15.23 -2.83 -17.87
CA LEU A 180 14.66 -1.50 -17.66
C LEU A 180 15.59 -0.74 -16.71
N THR A 181 16.42 0.12 -17.29
CA THR A 181 17.03 1.26 -16.64
C THR A 181 15.93 2.29 -16.39
N THR A 182 15.71 2.68 -15.13
CA THR A 182 14.85 3.82 -14.79
C THR A 182 15.71 4.87 -14.10
N SER A 183 16.06 5.91 -14.85
CA SER A 183 16.58 7.17 -14.31
C SER A 183 15.44 7.94 -13.66
N PHE A 184 15.58 8.25 -12.38
CA PHE A 184 14.71 9.19 -11.67
C PHE A 184 15.45 10.53 -11.59
N THR A 185 14.93 11.56 -12.25
CA THR A 185 15.35 12.95 -12.02
C THR A 185 14.48 13.51 -10.90
N PHE A 186 15.10 13.81 -9.77
CA PHE A 186 14.52 14.68 -8.75
C PHE A 186 14.79 16.13 -9.16
N GLU A 187 13.73 16.91 -9.39
CA GLU A 187 13.84 18.37 -9.33
C GLU A 187 13.64 18.82 -7.86
N PRO A 188 14.37 19.86 -7.43
CA PRO A 188 14.54 20.25 -6.03
C PRO A 188 13.27 20.77 -5.35
#